data_AF-A0A356I9H4-F1
#
_entry.id   AF-A0A356I9H4-F1
#
_cell.length_a   1.000
_cell.length_b   1.000
_cell.length_c   1.000
_cell.angle_alpha   90.00
_cell.angle_beta   90.00
_cell.angle_gamma   90.00
#
_symmetry.space_group_name_H-M   'P 1'
#
loop_
_entity.id
_entity.type
_entity.pdbx_description
1 polymer ?
#
loop_
_entity_poly.entity_id
_entity_poly.type
_entity_poly.pdbx_seq_one_letter_code
_entity_poly.pdbx_strand_id
1 'polypeptide(L)'
;DQYYLNILGIATTIFPLLIFVIYYFYKSFERNWFVDLLVFLVLIFYFEFVSYLFARIFHLTNLSVFIFTFYNLLPSLIINSVMYCLGRPVFKRFFDITYKT
;
A
#
# COMPACT_ATOMS: atom_id res chain seq x y z
N ASP A 1 19.98 17.58 -0.28
CA ASP A 1 18.91 16.91 0.51
C ASP A 1 18.98 15.39 0.42
N GLN A 2 19.88 14.80 1.20
CA GLN A 2 20.15 13.35 1.21
C GLN A 2 18.98 12.50 1.76
N TYR A 3 18.09 13.12 2.56
CA TYR A 3 16.91 12.47 3.14
C TYR A 3 15.90 11.99 2.09
N TYR A 4 15.56 12.83 1.11
CA TYR A 4 14.61 12.46 0.04
C TYR A 4 15.18 11.41 -0.91
N LEU A 5 16.49 11.44 -1.16
CA LEU A 5 17.17 10.43 -1.98
C LEU A 5 17.16 9.05 -1.32
N ASN A 6 17.32 8.98 0.01
CA ASN A 6 17.26 7.72 0.74
C ASN A 6 15.85 7.11 0.75
N ILE A 7 14.81 7.95 0.86
CA ILE A 7 13.41 7.49 0.77
C ILE A 7 13.08 6.99 -0.63
N LEU A 8 13.54 7.72 -1.67
CA LEU A 8 13.37 7.29 -3.06
C LEU A 8 14.07 5.94 -3.34
N GLY A 9 15.27 5.73 -2.80
CA GLY A 9 15.99 4.45 -2.92
C GLY A 9 15.26 3.27 -2.28
N ILE A 10 14.64 3.49 -1.11
CA ILE A 10 13.81 2.46 -0.46
C ILE A 10 12.57 2.16 -1.31
N ALA A 11 11.87 3.19 -1.79
CA ALA A 11 10.67 3.02 -2.60
C ALA A 11 10.95 2.29 -3.92
N THR A 12 12.03 2.63 -4.63
CA THR A 12 12.39 1.97 -5.89
C THR A 12 12.78 0.51 -5.69
N THR A 13 13.39 0.16 -4.55
CA THR A 13 13.73 -1.22 -4.20
C THR A 13 12.50 -2.06 -3.87
N ILE A 14 11.51 -1.49 -3.19
CA ILE A 14 10.27 -2.18 -2.79
C ILE A 14 9.30 -2.35 -3.97
N PHE A 15 9.31 -1.42 -4.92
CA PHE A 15 8.38 -1.41 -6.05
C PHE A 15 8.30 -2.73 -6.86
N PRO A 16 9.40 -3.37 -7.29
CA PRO A 16 9.31 -4.64 -8.01
C PRO A 16 8.70 -5.77 -7.16
N LEU A 17 8.95 -5.77 -5.84
CA LEU A 17 8.35 -6.73 -4.91
C LEU A 17 6.84 -6.51 -4.79
N LEU A 18 6.39 -5.26 -4.75
CA LEU A 18 4.95 -4.94 -4.78
C LEU A 18 4.28 -5.46 -6.05
N ILE A 19 4.90 -5.28 -7.22
CA ILE A 19 4.36 -5.80 -8.49
C ILE A 19 4.22 -7.33 -8.43
N PHE A 20 5.21 -8.02 -7.88
CA PHE A 20 5.15 -9.47 -7.71
C PHE A 20 4.00 -9.90 -6.80
N VAL A 21 3.82 -9.22 -5.66
CA VAL A 21 2.70 -9.47 -4.74
C VAL A 21 1.36 -9.24 -5.42
N ILE A 22 1.20 -8.13 -6.14
CA ILE A 22 0.01 -7.82 -6.95
C ILE A 22 -0.28 -8.98 -7.91
N TYR A 23 0.69 -9.36 -8.73
CA TYR A 23 0.53 -10.42 -9.72
C TYR A 23 0.10 -11.75 -9.08
N TYR A 24 0.72 -12.11 -7.95
CA TYR A 24 0.38 -13.32 -7.21
C TYR A 24 -1.09 -13.31 -6.75
N PHE A 25 -1.53 -12.22 -6.10
CA PHE A 25 -2.91 -12.12 -5.62
C PHE A 25 -3.94 -12.11 -6.74
N TYR A 26 -3.68 -11.40 -7.85
CA TYR A 26 -4.59 -11.37 -9.00
C TYR A 26 -4.71 -12.72 -9.71
N LYS A 27 -3.67 -13.55 -9.69
CA LYS A 27 -3.69 -14.89 -10.28
C LYS A 27 -4.38 -15.92 -9.37
N SER A 28 -4.24 -15.77 -8.05
CA SER A 28 -4.65 -16.79 -7.09
C SER A 28 -6.09 -16.68 -6.61
N PHE A 29 -6.70 -15.48 -6.64
CA PHE A 29 -8.03 -15.26 -6.08
C PHE A 29 -9.04 -14.82 -7.12
N GLU A 30 -10.28 -15.29 -6.96
CA GLU A 30 -11.41 -14.78 -7.74
C GLU A 30 -11.70 -13.32 -7.39
N ARG A 31 -12.05 -12.54 -8.40
CA ARG A 31 -12.20 -11.09 -8.28
C ARG A 31 -13.49 -10.74 -7.53
N ASN A 32 -13.34 -10.40 -6.26
CA ASN A 32 -14.42 -9.89 -5.42
C ASN A 32 -13.95 -8.58 -4.76
N TRP A 33 -14.88 -7.65 -4.55
CA TRP A 33 -14.57 -6.34 -3.98
C TRP A 33 -13.93 -6.43 -2.59
N PHE A 34 -14.28 -7.44 -1.80
CA PHE A 34 -13.65 -7.68 -0.50
C PHE A 34 -12.19 -8.14 -0.67
N VAL A 35 -11.92 -8.99 -1.65
CA VAL A 35 -10.57 -9.46 -1.97
C VAL A 35 -9.74 -8.28 -2.49
N ASP A 36 -10.29 -7.46 -3.38
CA ASP A 36 -9.61 -6.27 -3.91
C ASP A 36 -9.24 -5.28 -2.79
N LEU A 37 -10.15 -5.05 -1.83
CA LEU A 37 -9.87 -4.23 -0.64
C LEU A 37 -8.76 -4.85 0.22
N LEU A 38 -8.81 -6.15 0.48
CA LEU A 38 -7.78 -6.83 1.26
C LEU A 38 -6.42 -6.75 0.58
N VAL A 39 -6.35 -7.03 -0.73
CA VAL A 39 -5.11 -6.91 -1.51
C VAL A 39 -4.58 -5.47 -1.44
N PHE A 40 -5.44 -4.46 -1.61
CA PHE A 40 -5.06 -3.06 -1.47
C PHE A 40 -4.45 -2.76 -0.09
N LEU A 41 -5.07 -3.23 0.99
CA LEU A 41 -4.54 -3.04 2.35
C LEU A 41 -3.24 -3.81 2.59
N VAL A 42 -3.11 -5.03 2.07
CA VAL A 42 -1.86 -5.81 2.15
C VAL A 42 -0.73 -5.07 1.45
N LEU A 43 -1.00 -4.42 0.30
CA LEU A 43 0.03 -3.67 -0.42
C LEU A 43 0.49 -2.43 0.35
N ILE A 44 -0.44 -1.68 0.94
CA ILE A 44 -0.11 -0.53 1.79
C ILE A 44 0.69 -0.98 3.01
N PHE A 45 0.19 -2.02 3.70
CA PHE A 45 0.87 -2.60 4.85
C PHE A 45 2.29 -3.04 4.48
N TYR A 46 2.45 -3.79 3.39
CA TYR A 46 3.74 -4.28 2.93
C TYR A 46 4.68 -3.12 2.61
N PHE A 47 4.21 -2.13 1.85
CA PHE A 47 5.01 -0.97 1.50
C PHE A 47 5.49 -0.21 2.74
N GLU A 48 4.59 0.16 3.64
CA GLU A 48 4.94 0.95 4.83
C GLU A 48 5.80 0.17 5.82
N PHE A 49 5.46 -1.09 6.08
CA PHE A 49 6.19 -1.93 7.02
C PHE A 49 7.60 -2.22 6.53
N VAL A 50 7.76 -2.62 5.27
CA VAL A 50 9.08 -2.88 4.68
C VAL A 50 9.89 -1.59 4.58
N SER A 51 9.27 -0.47 4.23
CA SER A 51 9.94 0.85 4.23
C SER A 51 10.45 1.22 5.63
N TYR A 52 9.63 1.00 6.66
CA TYR A 52 10.03 1.22 8.05
C TYR A 52 11.19 0.31 8.46
N LEU A 53 11.17 -0.97 8.09
CA LEU A 53 12.27 -1.89 8.36
C LEU A 53 13.57 -1.41 7.72
N PHE A 54 13.55 -1.04 6.43
CA PHE A 54 14.72 -0.49 5.76
C PHE A 54 15.20 0.80 6.43
N ALA A 55 14.27 1.71 6.75
CA ALA A 55 14.61 2.93 7.45
C ALA A 55 15.24 2.66 8.82
N ARG A 56 14.82 1.60 9.53
CA ARG A 56 15.40 1.20 10.82
C ARG A 56 16.78 0.58 10.68
N ILE A 57 16.96 -0.32 9.70
CA ILE A 57 18.24 -1.00 9.41
C ILE A 57 19.31 0.00 8.99
N PHE A 58 18.94 0.97 8.16
CA PHE A 58 19.86 2.02 7.70
C PHE A 58 19.92 3.22 8.64
N HIS A 59 19.36 3.11 9.86
CA HIS A 59 19.37 4.16 10.87
C HIS A 59 18.78 5.52 10.42
N LEU A 60 17.90 5.50 9.42
CA LEU A 60 17.16 6.67 8.91
C LEU A 60 15.98 7.04 9.82
N THR A 61 15.48 6.10 10.62
CA THR A 61 14.47 6.35 11.65
C THR A 61 14.86 5.72 12.98
N ASN A 62 14.55 6.44 14.06
CA ASN A 62 14.70 5.96 15.43
C ASN A 62 13.36 5.66 16.12
N LEU A 63 12.25 5.71 15.37
CA LEU A 63 10.94 5.34 15.89
C LEU A 63 10.93 3.89 16.37
N SER A 64 10.19 3.65 17.46
CA SER A 64 9.90 2.28 17.91
C SER A 64 8.80 1.67 17.04
N VAL A 65 8.75 0.35 16.99
CA VAL A 65 7.70 -0.37 16.25
C VAL A 65 6.32 0.01 16.81
N PHE A 66 6.20 0.18 18.13
CA PHE A 66 4.96 0.60 18.76
C PHE A 66 4.49 1.97 18.26
N ILE A 67 5.37 2.97 18.29
CA ILE A 67 5.03 4.33 17.82
C ILE A 67 4.72 4.31 16.33
N PHE A 68 5.52 3.60 15.53
CA PHE A 68 5.26 3.44 14.10
C PHE A 68 3.88 2.82 13.83
N THR A 69 3.51 1.76 14.54
CA THR A 69 2.23 1.07 14.33
C THR A 69 1.05 1.98 14.66
N PHE A 70 1.05 2.63 15.82
CA PHE A 70 -0.11 3.39 16.29
C PHE A 70 -0.25 4.77 15.65
N TYR A 71 0.86 5.39 15.24
CA TYR A 71 0.85 6.76 14.71
C TYR A 71 1.02 6.85 13.19
N ASN A 72 1.54 5.83 12.52
CA ASN A 72 1.71 5.83 11.06
C ASN A 72 0.90 4.72 10.40
N LEU A 73 1.23 3.46 10.69
CA LEU A 73 0.70 2.31 9.96
C LEU A 73 -0.81 2.13 10.13
N LEU A 74 -1.28 2.06 11.38
CA LEU A 74 -2.68 1.82 11.68
C LEU A 74 -3.57 2.98 11.19
N PRO A 75 -3.24 4.27 11.44
CA PRO A 75 -3.97 5.38 10.85
C PRO A 75 -4.00 5.34 9.32
N SER A 76 -2.88 5.02 8.67
CA SER A 76 -2.80 4.90 7.22
C SER A 76 -3.75 3.83 6.69
N LEU A 77 -3.74 2.63 7.28
CA LEU A 77 -4.65 1.54 6.88
C LEU A 77 -6.12 1.93 7.04
N ILE A 78 -6.48 2.59 8.14
CA ILE A 78 -7.85 3.05 8.40
C ILE A 78 -8.27 4.08 7.34
N ILE A 79 -7.46 5.12 7.11
CA ILE A 79 -7.76 6.17 6.14
C ILE A 79 -7.87 5.60 4.74
N ASN A 80 -6.94 4.75 4.32
CA ASN A 80 -6.96 4.11 3.01
C ASN A 80 -8.18 3.16 2.84
N SER A 81 -8.58 2.46 3.89
CA SER A 81 -9.82 1.66 3.89
C SER A 81 -11.05 2.53 3.63
N VAL A 82 -11.16 3.65 4.35
CA VAL A 82 -12.27 4.60 4.20
C VAL A 82 -12.26 5.21 2.80
N MET A 83 -11.11 5.64 2.31
CA MET A 83 -10.94 6.20 0.96
C MET A 83 -11.31 5.20 -0.13
N TYR A 84 -10.93 3.93 0.03
CA TYR A 84 -11.32 2.88 -0.92
C TYR A 84 -12.85 2.71 -0.95
N CYS A 85 -13.49 2.65 0.22
CA CYS A 85 -14.95 2.51 0.33
C CYS A 85 -15.69 3.71 -0.28
N LEU A 86 -15.23 4.94 -0.03
CA LEU A 86 -15.81 6.17 -0.57
C LEU A 86 -15.54 6.36 -2.06
N GLY A 87 -14.35 5.97 -2.54
CA GLY A 87 -13.96 6.05 -3.94
C GLY A 87 -14.64 5.00 -4.82
N ARG A 88 -15.00 3.84 -4.25
CA ARG A 88 -15.65 2.74 -4.99
C ARG A 88 -16.85 3.15 -5.85
N PRO A 89 -17.88 3.88 -5.37
CA PRO A 89 -18.99 4.32 -6.22
C PRO A 89 -18.54 5.21 -7.37
N VAL A 90 -17.51 6.03 -7.16
CA VAL A 90 -16.94 6.91 -8.18
C VAL A 90 -16.24 6.08 -9.26
N PHE A 91 -15.32 5.20 -8.86
CA PHE A 91 -14.57 4.35 -9.80
C PHE A 91 -15.48 3.40 -10.58
N LYS A 92 -16.49 2.78 -9.93
CA LYS A 92 -17.47 1.95 -10.64
C LYS A 92 -18.17 2.73 -11.75
N ARG A 93 -18.59 3.97 -11.46
CA ARG A 93 -19.25 4.81 -12.46
C ARG A 93 -18.34 5.11 -13.65
N PHE A 94 -17.04 5.34 -13.44
CA PHE A 94 -16.10 5.59 -14.54
C PHE A 94 -15.74 4.33 -15.33
N PHE A 95 -15.48 3.20 -14.66
CA PHE A 95 -15.09 1.96 -15.33
C PHE A 95 -16.26 1.23 -16.03
N ASP A 96 -17.49 1.33 -15.52
CA ASP A 96 -18.68 0.82 -16.23
C ASP A 96 -18.96 1.59 -17.53
N ILE A 97 -18.52 2.86 -17.63
CA ILE A 97 -18.62 3.63 -18.89
C ILE A 97 -17.65 3.06 -19.93
N THR A 98 -16.45 2.61 -19.53
CA THR A 98 -15.43 2.09 -20.44
C THR A 98 -15.78 0.73 -21.06
N TYR A 99 -16.58 -0.11 -20.39
CA TYR A 99 -17.01 -1.40 -20.93
C TYR A 99 -18.27 -1.33 -21.82
N LYS A 100 -18.91 -0.16 -21.94
CA LYS A 100 -20.14 0.04 -22.72
C LYS A 100 -19.94 0.64 -24.12
N THR A 101 -18.69 0.89 -24.51
CA THR A 101 -18.29 1.30 -25.87
C THR A 101 -17.53 0.17 -26.54
#